data_AF-A0A1L2FUL2-F1
#
_entry.id   AF-A0A1L2FUL2-F1
#
_cell.length_a   1.000
_cell.length_b   1.000
_cell.length_c   1.000
_cell.angle_alpha   90.00
_cell.angle_beta   90.00
_cell.angle_gamma   90.00
#
_symmetry.space_group_name_H-M   'P 1'
#
loop_
_entity.id
_entity.type
_entity.pdbx_description
1 polymer ?
#
loop_
_entity_poly.entity_id
_entity_poly.type
_entity_poly.pdbx_seq_one_letter_code
_entity_poly.pdbx_strand_id
1 'polypeptide(L)'
;MSWTLDVDRGRQTWRYIDEKTVPTDVDTHLLSLKPPVRPYSHNTSGTTTPKGCDLNPAKSPQEAIHKAFKYFSAVQTEDGHWAGDYGGPMFLLPGLIITCYVTGYNLPDAHKREIIRYLLTRQNPKDGGWGLHIEAHSDIFGTALQYVSLRLLGLPADHPGVAKARKFLHDNGGALGIPSWGKFWLATLNVYGWDGMNPIPIEFWLLPYAAPICPGRWWCHCRMVYLPMSYLYARRTTAAETPLIVQLREELYTTPYSKIDWPAQKSFVNKLDMYAPHSTLLRGVNALLGAYEHVHSTWLRNKAIDFTFDHIRYEDEQTKYIDIGPVNKTLNMLCVWDREGQSPNFYKHADRLFDYLWLAEDGMKMQGYNGSQLWDTAFTIQAMIETGIATQFPETMRLANHYLD
;
A
#
# COMPACT_ATOMS: atom_id res chain seq x y z
N MET A 1 20.76 8.32 -15.31
CA MET A 1 19.58 7.66 -14.73
C MET A 1 18.37 8.51 -15.06
N SER A 2 17.18 7.93 -15.23
CA SER A 2 15.97 8.67 -15.62
C SER A 2 14.99 8.86 -14.44
N TRP A 3 15.46 8.64 -13.21
CA TRP A 3 14.69 8.89 -12.00
C TRP A 3 15.50 9.79 -11.08
N THR A 4 14.85 10.47 -10.14
CA THR A 4 15.48 11.22 -9.06
C THR A 4 14.56 11.18 -7.86
N LEU A 5 15.12 11.09 -6.66
CA LEU A 5 14.36 11.32 -5.44
C LEU A 5 14.36 12.83 -5.14
N ASP A 6 13.18 13.43 -5.13
CA ASP A 6 12.99 14.81 -4.65
C ASP A 6 12.58 14.74 -3.15
N VAL A 7 13.21 15.56 -2.31
CA VAL A 7 12.91 15.67 -0.87
C VAL A 7 12.55 17.10 -0.46
N ASP A 8 11.51 17.26 0.36
CA ASP A 8 11.16 18.54 1.01
C ASP A 8 10.53 18.26 2.37
N ARG A 9 11.22 18.62 3.46
CA ARG A 9 10.75 18.47 4.85
C ARG A 9 10.25 17.05 5.12
N GLY A 10 11.03 16.06 4.69
CA GLY A 10 10.72 14.64 4.83
C GLY A 10 9.80 14.08 3.74
N ARG A 11 9.09 14.90 2.95
CA ARG A 11 8.30 14.37 1.82
C ARG A 11 9.26 13.72 0.82
N GLN A 12 8.98 12.51 0.40
CA GLN A 12 9.78 11.74 -0.55
C GLN A 12 8.96 11.46 -1.79
N THR A 13 9.40 11.92 -2.96
CA THR A 13 8.73 11.63 -4.24
C THR A 13 9.74 11.28 -5.32
N TRP A 14 9.52 10.16 -6.00
CA TRP A 14 10.33 9.77 -7.15
C TRP A 14 9.80 10.44 -8.42
N ARG A 15 10.67 11.16 -9.13
CA ARG A 15 10.32 11.83 -10.40
C ARG A 15 11.09 11.22 -11.55
N TYR A 16 10.37 10.90 -12.64
CA TYR A 16 10.98 10.47 -13.88
C TYR A 16 11.44 11.68 -14.70
N ILE A 17 12.67 11.63 -15.22
CA ILE A 17 13.30 12.67 -16.04
C ILE A 17 13.70 12.05 -17.39
N ASP A 18 13.24 12.64 -18.48
CA ASP A 18 13.56 12.17 -19.84
C ASP A 18 15.07 12.31 -20.15
N GLU A 19 15.68 13.39 -19.68
CA GLU A 19 17.11 13.61 -19.76
C GLU A 19 17.86 12.80 -18.70
N LYS A 20 18.90 12.08 -19.12
CA LYS A 20 19.71 11.28 -18.20
C LYS A 20 20.53 12.21 -17.30
N THR A 21 20.26 12.17 -15.99
CA THR A 21 21.08 12.83 -14.98
C THR A 21 22.10 11.86 -14.36
N VAL A 22 23.13 12.41 -13.73
CA VAL A 22 24.03 11.64 -12.86
C VAL A 22 23.30 11.45 -11.52
N PRO A 23 23.07 10.20 -11.07
CA PRO A 23 22.39 9.95 -9.80
C PRO A 23 23.21 10.48 -8.63
N THR A 24 22.54 11.00 -7.61
CA THR A 24 23.18 11.35 -6.33
C THR A 24 23.68 10.09 -5.62
N ASP A 25 24.52 10.26 -4.58
CA ASP A 25 24.94 9.14 -3.73
C ASP A 25 23.73 8.52 -3.00
N VAL A 26 22.73 9.34 -2.65
CA VAL A 26 21.44 8.91 -2.07
C VAL A 26 20.66 8.07 -3.08
N ASP A 27 20.45 8.55 -4.32
CA ASP A 27 19.76 7.77 -5.37
C ASP A 27 20.46 6.43 -5.61
N THR A 28 21.79 6.44 -5.65
CA THR A 28 22.61 5.25 -5.87
C THR A 28 22.45 4.24 -4.75
N HIS A 29 22.38 4.71 -3.49
CA HIS A 29 22.13 3.89 -2.32
C HIS A 29 20.74 3.27 -2.37
N LEU A 30 19.70 4.10 -2.50
CA LEU A 30 18.29 3.69 -2.34
C LEU A 30 17.82 2.75 -3.45
N LEU A 31 18.34 2.91 -4.67
CA LEU A 31 17.97 2.07 -5.80
C LEU A 31 18.86 0.86 -5.98
N SER A 32 19.85 0.69 -5.10
CA SER A 32 20.89 -0.32 -5.20
C SER A 32 21.48 -0.41 -6.62
N LEU A 33 21.74 0.73 -7.29
CA LEU A 33 22.18 0.80 -8.70
C LEU A 33 23.54 0.14 -8.96
N LYS A 34 24.22 -0.33 -7.91
CA LYS A 34 25.48 -1.05 -7.98
C LYS A 34 25.25 -2.45 -7.42
N PRO A 35 25.53 -3.52 -8.19
CA PRO A 35 25.17 -4.88 -7.82
C PRO A 35 25.85 -5.30 -6.50
N PRO A 36 25.14 -5.93 -5.55
CA PRO A 36 25.74 -6.36 -4.29
C PRO A 36 26.90 -7.33 -4.54
N VAL A 37 28.08 -6.99 -4.03
CA VAL A 37 29.27 -7.83 -4.11
C VAL A 37 29.09 -9.00 -3.14
N ARG A 38 29.32 -10.24 -3.60
CA ARG A 38 29.45 -11.40 -2.69
C ARG A 38 30.56 -11.10 -1.68
N PRO A 39 30.45 -11.49 -0.41
CA PRO A 39 31.30 -10.98 0.69
C PRO A 39 32.84 -11.17 0.57
N TYR A 40 33.36 -11.78 -0.49
CA TYR A 40 34.73 -12.28 -0.57
C TYR A 40 35.52 -11.91 -1.85
N SER A 41 35.04 -11.04 -2.75
CA SER A 41 35.84 -10.66 -3.93
C SER A 41 36.57 -9.33 -3.74
N HIS A 42 37.91 -9.37 -3.81
CA HIS A 42 38.83 -8.22 -3.73
C HIS A 42 38.78 -7.23 -4.92
N ASN A 43 37.76 -7.30 -5.77
CA ASN A 43 37.60 -6.38 -6.90
C ASN A 43 36.59 -5.29 -6.53
N THR A 44 37.04 -4.05 -6.46
CA THR A 44 36.32 -2.86 -6.00
C THR A 44 35.24 -2.34 -6.97
N SER A 45 34.96 -3.04 -8.07
CA SER A 45 33.96 -2.62 -9.06
C SER A 45 32.58 -3.21 -8.72
N GLY A 46 31.84 -2.60 -7.78
CA GLY A 46 30.45 -2.99 -7.55
C GLY A 46 29.71 -2.51 -6.29
N THR A 47 30.32 -1.80 -5.34
CA THR A 47 29.63 -1.48 -4.06
C THR A 47 28.67 -0.29 -4.16
N THR A 48 27.45 -0.37 -3.59
CA THR A 48 26.53 0.79 -3.40
C THR A 48 27.09 1.87 -2.46
N THR A 49 28.20 1.58 -1.80
CA THR A 49 28.95 2.48 -0.94
C THR A 49 29.28 3.82 -1.61
N PRO A 50 28.92 4.95 -0.98
CA PRO A 50 29.32 6.29 -1.43
C PRO A 50 30.83 6.44 -1.53
N LYS A 51 31.28 7.38 -2.37
CA LYS A 51 32.71 7.66 -2.54
C LYS A 51 33.33 8.12 -1.23
N GLY A 52 34.55 7.66 -0.94
CA GLY A 52 35.30 8.06 0.26
C GLY A 52 35.03 7.22 1.52
N CYS A 53 34.22 6.18 1.44
CA CYS A 53 34.10 5.17 2.49
C CYS A 53 35.23 4.13 2.40
N ASP A 54 35.78 3.72 3.53
CA ASP A 54 36.77 2.64 3.61
C ASP A 54 36.07 1.26 3.62
N LEU A 55 36.34 0.46 2.60
CA LEU A 55 35.77 -0.88 2.40
C LEU A 55 36.60 -1.99 3.05
N ASN A 56 37.76 -1.68 3.63
CA ASN A 56 38.55 -2.69 4.32
C ASN A 56 37.81 -3.19 5.57
N PRO A 57 37.93 -4.47 5.94
CA PRO A 57 37.35 -5.00 7.17
C PRO A 57 37.77 -4.17 8.39
N ALA A 58 36.81 -3.82 9.24
CA ALA A 58 37.10 -3.15 10.50
C ALA A 58 37.89 -4.08 11.43
N LYS A 59 38.89 -3.53 12.13
CA LYS A 59 39.75 -4.27 13.08
C LYS A 59 39.28 -4.14 14.52
N SER A 60 38.28 -3.31 14.79
CA SER A 60 37.68 -3.11 16.11
C SER A 60 36.21 -2.67 16.00
N PRO A 61 35.41 -2.82 17.08
CA PRO A 61 34.04 -2.29 17.12
C PRO A 61 33.97 -0.78 16.84
N GLN A 62 34.91 0.00 17.38
CA GLN A 62 34.97 1.46 17.17
C GLN A 62 35.23 1.82 15.72
N GLU A 63 36.13 1.08 15.05
CA GLU A 63 36.36 1.26 13.62
C GLU A 63 35.14 0.87 12.79
N ALA A 64 34.42 -0.19 13.19
CA ALA A 64 33.18 -0.59 12.52
C ALA A 64 32.08 0.48 12.66
N ILE A 65 31.91 1.06 13.85
CA ILE A 65 30.99 2.18 14.10
C ILE A 65 31.37 3.38 13.23
N HIS A 66 32.65 3.76 13.19
CA HIS A 66 33.10 4.87 12.36
C HIS A 66 32.85 4.64 10.88
N LYS A 67 33.15 3.44 10.36
CA LYS A 67 32.86 3.09 8.97
C LYS A 67 31.37 3.10 8.65
N ALA A 68 30.54 2.58 9.56
CA ALA A 68 29.08 2.56 9.41
C ALA A 68 28.50 3.97 9.37
N PHE A 69 28.87 4.85 10.31
CA PHE A 69 28.37 6.22 10.31
C PHE A 69 29.01 7.10 9.23
N LYS A 70 30.22 6.82 8.77
CA LYS A 70 30.79 7.46 7.59
C LYS A 70 29.93 7.19 6.35
N TYR A 71 29.45 5.95 6.21
CA TYR A 71 28.50 5.58 5.17
C TYR A 71 27.13 6.24 5.39
N PHE A 72 26.56 6.14 6.59
CA PHE A 72 25.22 6.67 6.90
C PHE A 72 25.16 8.20 6.69
N SER A 73 26.20 8.93 7.10
CA SER A 73 26.34 10.36 6.83
C SER A 73 26.36 10.71 5.34
N ALA A 74 26.85 9.81 4.48
CA ALA A 74 26.95 10.06 3.05
C ALA A 74 25.66 9.74 2.27
N VAL A 75 24.69 9.06 2.91
CA VAL A 75 23.37 8.75 2.34
C VAL A 75 22.23 9.52 3.02
N GLN A 76 22.57 10.46 3.91
CA GLN A 76 21.61 11.41 4.47
C GLN A 76 21.06 12.30 3.34
N THR A 77 19.77 12.61 3.40
CA THR A 77 19.14 13.50 2.43
C THR A 77 19.55 14.96 2.66
N GLU A 78 19.37 15.80 1.65
CA GLU A 78 19.74 17.22 1.71
C GLU A 78 18.95 18.05 2.74
N ASP A 79 17.74 17.61 3.10
CA ASP A 79 16.92 18.20 4.17
C ASP A 79 17.15 17.53 5.54
N GLY A 80 18.11 16.60 5.66
CA GLY A 80 18.67 16.12 6.92
C GLY A 80 18.10 14.82 7.48
N HIS A 81 17.11 14.20 6.84
CA HIS A 81 16.58 12.90 7.27
C HIS A 81 17.27 11.74 6.55
N TRP A 82 16.89 10.51 6.90
CA TRP A 82 17.27 9.31 6.14
C TRP A 82 16.06 8.74 5.43
N ALA A 83 16.16 8.63 4.11
CA ALA A 83 15.13 8.04 3.27
C ALA A 83 15.33 6.52 3.15
N GLY A 84 14.24 5.78 2.92
CA GLY A 84 14.29 4.33 2.91
C GLY A 84 13.06 3.67 2.31
N ASP A 85 13.29 2.46 1.79
CA ASP A 85 12.21 1.55 1.41
C ASP A 85 11.44 1.12 2.67
N TYR A 86 10.14 1.37 2.66
CA TYR A 86 9.22 1.02 3.72
C TYR A 86 8.01 0.22 3.18
N GLY A 87 8.28 -0.60 2.16
CA GLY A 87 7.34 -1.55 1.57
C GLY A 87 7.23 -2.85 2.38
N GLY A 88 6.77 -3.91 1.72
CA GLY A 88 6.62 -5.24 2.33
C GLY A 88 5.19 -5.78 2.22
N PRO A 89 4.16 -5.05 2.67
CA PRO A 89 2.76 -5.46 2.48
C PRO A 89 2.36 -5.48 1.00
N MET A 90 1.73 -6.57 0.55
CA MET A 90 1.39 -6.79 -0.87
C MET A 90 -0.07 -6.45 -1.20
N PHE A 91 -0.82 -5.88 -0.26
CA PHE A 91 -2.22 -5.48 -0.43
C PHE A 91 -2.43 -3.96 -0.57
N LEU A 92 -1.35 -3.17 -0.60
CA LEU A 92 -1.41 -1.70 -0.68
C LEU A 92 -1.60 -1.21 -2.13
N LEU A 93 -0.68 -1.59 -3.02
CA LEU A 93 -0.74 -1.25 -4.44
C LEU A 93 -2.08 -1.60 -5.11
N PRO A 94 -2.70 -2.77 -4.85
CA PRO A 94 -4.00 -3.08 -5.42
C PRO A 94 -5.07 -2.04 -5.14
N GLY A 95 -5.18 -1.54 -3.91
CA GLY A 95 -6.15 -0.50 -3.57
C GLY A 95 -5.92 0.78 -4.35
N LEU A 96 -4.66 1.22 -4.45
CA LEU A 96 -4.27 2.39 -5.24
C LEU A 96 -4.64 2.21 -6.73
N ILE A 97 -4.29 1.07 -7.33
CA ILE A 97 -4.51 0.79 -8.75
C ILE A 97 -6.01 0.69 -9.05
N ILE A 98 -6.78 0.03 -8.18
CA ILE A 98 -8.24 -0.06 -8.30
C ILE A 98 -8.86 1.33 -8.20
N THR A 99 -8.47 2.15 -7.21
CA THR A 99 -8.93 3.54 -7.09
C THR A 99 -8.61 4.34 -8.36
N CYS A 100 -7.38 4.29 -8.86
CA CYS A 100 -7.01 4.97 -10.10
C CYS A 100 -7.88 4.53 -11.29
N TYR A 101 -8.12 3.22 -11.43
CA TYR A 101 -8.97 2.68 -12.48
C TYR A 101 -10.43 3.12 -12.36
N VAL A 102 -11.03 3.01 -11.18
CA VAL A 102 -12.43 3.40 -10.90
C VAL A 102 -12.64 4.89 -11.18
N THR A 103 -11.68 5.72 -10.78
CA THR A 103 -11.79 7.18 -10.88
C THR A 103 -11.33 7.74 -12.22
N GLY A 104 -10.76 6.91 -13.10
CA GLY A 104 -10.19 7.32 -14.38
C GLY A 104 -8.89 8.11 -14.26
N TYR A 105 -8.24 8.12 -13.09
CA TYR A 105 -6.94 8.77 -12.91
C TYR A 105 -5.82 7.91 -13.50
N ASN A 106 -5.08 8.49 -14.45
CA ASN A 106 -4.00 7.80 -15.13
C ASN A 106 -2.66 8.11 -14.44
N LEU A 107 -2.07 7.09 -13.81
CA LEU A 107 -0.69 7.18 -13.32
C LEU A 107 0.29 7.42 -14.50
N PRO A 108 1.41 8.14 -14.28
CA PRO A 108 2.41 8.31 -15.32
C PRO A 108 2.97 6.97 -15.81
N ASP A 109 3.25 6.85 -17.11
CA ASP A 109 3.67 5.58 -17.73
C ASP A 109 4.95 5.01 -17.11
N ALA A 110 5.89 5.87 -16.71
CA ALA A 110 7.10 5.44 -16.02
C ALA A 110 6.79 4.74 -14.69
N HIS A 111 5.84 5.28 -13.91
CA HIS A 111 5.41 4.68 -12.64
C HIS A 111 4.71 3.34 -12.89
N LYS A 112 3.80 3.27 -13.87
CA LYS A 112 3.12 2.02 -14.24
C LYS A 112 4.11 0.92 -14.63
N ARG A 113 5.15 1.24 -15.42
CA ARG A 113 6.21 0.29 -15.80
C ARG A 113 6.96 -0.25 -14.59
N GLU A 114 7.35 0.61 -13.66
CA GLU A 114 8.10 0.20 -12.46
C GLU A 114 7.21 -0.57 -11.47
N ILE A 115 5.92 -0.25 -11.38
CA ILE A 115 4.95 -1.03 -10.59
C ILE A 115 4.78 -2.43 -11.20
N ILE A 116 4.61 -2.54 -12.51
CA ILE A 116 4.57 -3.84 -13.21
C ILE A 116 5.83 -4.65 -12.91
N ARG A 117 7.01 -4.00 -12.98
CA ARG A 117 8.30 -4.64 -12.66
C ARG A 117 8.34 -5.15 -11.23
N TYR A 118 7.89 -4.37 -10.25
CA TYR A 118 7.80 -4.79 -8.85
C TYR A 118 6.93 -6.03 -8.68
N LEU A 119 5.70 -5.98 -9.19
CA LEU A 119 4.75 -7.07 -9.06
C LEU A 119 5.28 -8.37 -9.67
N LEU A 120 5.84 -8.32 -10.89
CA LEU A 120 6.43 -9.49 -11.54
C LEU A 120 7.70 -9.98 -10.84
N THR A 121 8.55 -9.09 -10.31
CA THR A 121 9.76 -9.47 -9.59
C THR A 121 9.44 -10.18 -8.28
N ARG A 122 8.37 -9.75 -7.59
CA ARG A 122 7.91 -10.36 -6.34
C ARG A 122 7.00 -11.57 -6.53
N GLN A 123 6.69 -11.94 -7.77
CA GLN A 123 5.89 -13.13 -8.06
C GLN A 123 6.65 -14.38 -7.63
N ASN A 124 5.97 -15.30 -6.93
CA ASN A 124 6.58 -16.55 -6.54
C ASN A 124 6.99 -17.37 -7.80
N PRO A 125 8.29 -17.69 -7.96
CA PRO A 125 8.78 -18.31 -9.20
C PRO A 125 8.31 -19.77 -9.36
N LYS A 126 7.83 -20.43 -8.29
CA LYS A 126 7.37 -21.82 -8.34
C LYS A 126 5.91 -21.91 -8.75
N ASP A 127 5.01 -21.29 -8.00
CA ASP A 127 3.56 -21.43 -8.19
C ASP A 127 2.91 -20.24 -8.94
N GLY A 128 3.59 -19.09 -9.02
CA GLY A 128 3.09 -17.89 -9.70
C GLY A 128 2.14 -17.03 -8.89
N GLY A 129 1.98 -17.29 -7.59
CA GLY A 129 1.13 -16.46 -6.72
C GLY A 129 1.89 -15.37 -5.96
N TRP A 130 1.15 -14.68 -5.09
CA TRP A 130 1.65 -13.73 -4.10
C TRP A 130 0.93 -13.97 -2.76
N GLY A 131 1.58 -13.63 -1.65
CA GLY A 131 0.98 -13.67 -0.33
C GLY A 131 0.65 -12.29 0.23
N LEU A 132 0.22 -12.24 1.49
CA LEU A 132 -0.06 -11.01 2.25
C LEU A 132 1.09 -9.99 2.27
N HIS A 133 2.34 -10.46 2.31
CA HIS A 133 3.56 -9.66 2.29
C HIS A 133 4.67 -10.36 1.49
N ILE A 134 5.79 -9.66 1.22
CA ILE A 134 6.88 -10.17 0.36
C ILE A 134 7.56 -11.47 0.83
N GLU A 135 7.38 -11.88 2.08
CA GLU A 135 7.92 -13.12 2.65
C GLU A 135 6.83 -14.20 2.85
N ALA A 136 5.57 -13.88 2.57
CA ALA A 136 4.46 -14.81 2.77
C ALA A 136 4.41 -15.86 1.65
N HIS A 137 3.87 -17.02 1.99
CA HIS A 137 3.44 -17.99 0.98
C HIS A 137 2.28 -17.43 0.14
N SER A 138 2.14 -17.94 -1.07
CA SER A 138 1.06 -17.52 -1.96
C SER A 138 -0.31 -17.90 -1.40
N ASP A 139 -1.24 -16.94 -1.41
CA ASP A 139 -2.60 -17.05 -0.89
C ASP A 139 -3.61 -16.47 -1.91
N ILE A 140 -4.91 -16.55 -1.63
CA ILE A 140 -5.94 -16.02 -2.56
C ILE A 140 -5.94 -14.49 -2.53
N PHE A 141 -5.75 -13.88 -1.36
CA PHE A 141 -5.77 -12.43 -1.19
C PHE A 141 -4.71 -11.73 -2.03
N GLY A 142 -3.44 -12.07 -1.81
CA GLY A 142 -2.31 -11.55 -2.56
C GLY A 142 -2.42 -11.89 -4.03
N THR A 143 -2.71 -13.14 -4.38
CA THR A 143 -2.70 -13.53 -5.80
C THR A 143 -3.83 -12.89 -6.60
N ALA A 144 -5.06 -12.84 -6.08
CA ALA A 144 -6.19 -12.27 -6.80
C ALA A 144 -6.02 -10.76 -7.00
N LEU A 145 -5.58 -10.05 -5.96
CA LEU A 145 -5.39 -8.61 -6.03
C LEU A 145 -4.22 -8.23 -6.96
N GLN A 146 -3.10 -8.96 -6.93
CA GLN A 146 -1.98 -8.68 -7.83
C GLN A 146 -2.25 -9.08 -9.27
N TYR A 147 -3.00 -10.18 -9.49
CA TYR A 147 -3.52 -10.52 -10.81
C TYR A 147 -4.35 -9.37 -11.39
N VAL A 148 -5.33 -8.88 -10.61
CA VAL A 148 -6.17 -7.73 -11.00
C VAL A 148 -5.31 -6.51 -11.28
N SER A 149 -4.37 -6.15 -10.40
CA SER A 149 -3.47 -5.02 -10.60
C SER A 149 -2.70 -5.08 -11.93
N LEU A 150 -2.13 -6.24 -12.27
CA LEU A 150 -1.42 -6.42 -13.54
C LEU A 150 -2.35 -6.25 -14.76
N ARG A 151 -3.58 -6.77 -14.69
CA ARG A 151 -4.59 -6.61 -15.74
C ARG A 151 -5.02 -5.15 -15.91
N LEU A 152 -5.27 -4.44 -14.81
CA LEU A 152 -5.63 -3.01 -14.82
C LEU A 152 -4.48 -2.11 -15.31
N LEU A 153 -3.23 -2.51 -15.09
CA LEU A 153 -2.03 -1.84 -15.62
C LEU A 153 -1.76 -2.15 -17.10
N GLY A 154 -2.57 -3.01 -17.72
CA GLY A 154 -2.57 -3.25 -19.17
C GLY A 154 -1.86 -4.53 -19.63
N LEU A 155 -1.44 -5.42 -18.73
CA LEU A 155 -0.88 -6.71 -19.16
C LEU A 155 -1.99 -7.63 -19.69
N PRO A 156 -1.78 -8.31 -20.83
CA PRO A 156 -2.77 -9.22 -21.39
C PRO A 156 -2.89 -10.51 -20.55
N ALA A 157 -4.03 -11.19 -20.66
CA ALA A 157 -4.36 -12.36 -19.86
C ALA A 157 -3.47 -13.59 -20.17
N ASP A 158 -2.79 -13.59 -21.31
CA ASP A 158 -1.85 -14.62 -21.76
C ASP A 158 -0.38 -14.29 -21.44
N HIS A 159 -0.09 -13.12 -20.86
CA HIS A 159 1.24 -12.80 -20.36
C HIS A 159 1.71 -13.90 -19.38
N PRO A 160 2.94 -14.45 -19.50
CA PRO A 160 3.35 -15.64 -18.75
C PRO A 160 3.12 -15.55 -17.24
N GLY A 161 3.46 -14.41 -16.62
CA GLY A 161 3.22 -14.18 -15.19
C GLY A 161 1.73 -14.11 -14.83
N VAL A 162 0.91 -13.50 -15.69
CA VAL A 162 -0.54 -13.34 -15.48
C VAL A 162 -1.25 -14.69 -15.65
N ALA A 163 -0.91 -15.44 -16.69
CA ALA A 163 -1.45 -16.78 -16.93
C ALA A 163 -1.11 -17.75 -15.78
N LYS A 164 0.11 -17.67 -15.23
CA LYS A 164 0.53 -18.49 -14.09
C LYS A 164 -0.24 -18.13 -12.81
N ALA A 165 -0.44 -16.85 -12.54
CA ALA A 165 -1.25 -16.38 -11.42
C ALA A 165 -2.72 -16.82 -11.53
N ARG A 166 -3.31 -16.73 -12.73
CA ARG A 166 -4.67 -17.26 -12.96
C ARG A 166 -4.74 -18.76 -12.72
N LYS A 167 -3.74 -19.52 -13.17
CA LYS A 167 -3.66 -20.95 -12.90
C LYS A 167 -3.62 -21.22 -11.40
N PHE A 168 -2.78 -20.51 -10.65
CA PHE A 168 -2.74 -20.62 -9.18
C PHE A 168 -4.12 -20.38 -8.55
N LEU A 169 -4.82 -19.31 -8.96
CA LEU A 169 -6.16 -19.01 -8.46
C LEU A 169 -7.12 -20.16 -8.74
N HIS A 170 -7.17 -20.65 -9.98
CA HIS A 170 -8.10 -21.71 -10.38
C HIS A 170 -7.80 -23.04 -9.69
N ASP A 171 -6.52 -23.41 -9.56
CA ASP A 171 -6.08 -24.61 -8.83
C ASP A 171 -6.50 -24.56 -7.34
N ASN A 172 -6.70 -23.35 -6.79
CA ASN A 172 -7.04 -23.12 -5.39
C ASN A 172 -8.47 -22.60 -5.15
N GLY A 173 -9.37 -22.74 -6.13
CA GLY A 173 -10.81 -22.45 -5.98
C GLY A 173 -11.27 -21.02 -6.36
N GLY A 174 -10.41 -20.27 -7.05
CA GLY A 174 -10.69 -18.91 -7.54
C GLY A 174 -10.80 -17.86 -6.43
N ALA A 175 -11.35 -16.70 -6.77
CA ALA A 175 -11.44 -15.54 -5.87
C ALA A 175 -12.67 -15.54 -4.93
N LEU A 176 -13.54 -16.56 -4.95
CA LEU A 176 -14.75 -16.61 -4.10
C LEU A 176 -14.40 -16.54 -2.61
N GLY A 177 -13.33 -17.23 -2.21
CA GLY A 177 -12.86 -17.32 -0.83
C GLY A 177 -11.88 -16.22 -0.44
N ILE A 178 -11.75 -15.14 -1.22
CA ILE A 178 -10.84 -14.05 -0.87
C ILE A 178 -11.25 -13.42 0.48
N PRO A 179 -10.32 -12.99 1.37
CA PRO A 179 -10.65 -12.31 2.62
C PRO A 179 -11.51 -11.05 2.46
N SER A 180 -12.12 -10.59 3.55
CA SER A 180 -13.12 -9.48 3.54
C SER A 180 -12.63 -8.19 2.88
N TRP A 181 -11.37 -7.79 3.09
CA TRP A 181 -10.78 -6.64 2.42
C TRP A 181 -10.60 -6.85 0.91
N GLY A 182 -10.31 -8.08 0.48
CA GLY A 182 -10.26 -8.44 -0.93
C GLY A 182 -11.64 -8.43 -1.56
N LYS A 183 -12.67 -8.95 -0.87
CA LYS A 183 -14.07 -8.86 -1.32
C LYS A 183 -14.49 -7.41 -1.52
N PHE A 184 -14.12 -6.55 -0.57
CA PHE A 184 -14.39 -5.12 -0.66
C PHE A 184 -13.78 -4.52 -1.93
N TRP A 185 -12.47 -4.69 -2.16
CA TRP A 185 -11.80 -4.13 -3.34
C TRP A 185 -12.34 -4.70 -4.66
N LEU A 186 -12.60 -6.00 -4.73
CA LEU A 186 -13.19 -6.63 -5.91
C LEU A 186 -14.64 -6.18 -6.16
N ALA A 187 -15.41 -5.91 -5.10
CA ALA A 187 -16.77 -5.39 -5.21
C ALA A 187 -16.77 -3.94 -5.71
N THR A 188 -15.89 -3.10 -5.16
CA THR A 188 -15.63 -1.74 -5.67
C THR A 188 -15.20 -1.76 -7.15
N LEU A 189 -14.42 -2.75 -7.58
CA LEU A 189 -14.02 -2.90 -8.99
C LEU A 189 -15.12 -3.47 -9.89
N ASN A 190 -16.29 -3.85 -9.37
CA ASN A 190 -17.38 -4.48 -10.11
C ASN A 190 -17.09 -5.92 -10.59
N VAL A 191 -16.17 -6.62 -9.92
CA VAL A 191 -15.83 -8.02 -10.25
C VAL A 191 -16.17 -8.97 -9.11
N TYR A 192 -16.85 -8.53 -8.05
CA TYR A 192 -17.40 -9.35 -6.96
C TYR A 192 -18.72 -8.73 -6.50
N GLY A 193 -19.71 -9.54 -6.11
CA GLY A 193 -21.00 -9.03 -5.65
C GLY A 193 -20.92 -8.42 -4.24
N TRP A 194 -21.43 -7.19 -4.06
CA TRP A 194 -21.57 -6.55 -2.73
C TRP A 194 -22.36 -7.40 -1.71
N ASP A 195 -23.27 -8.25 -2.19
CA ASP A 195 -24.02 -9.21 -1.37
C ASP A 195 -23.17 -10.39 -0.88
N GLY A 196 -21.96 -10.55 -1.39
CA GLY A 196 -21.05 -11.64 -1.04
C GLY A 196 -20.08 -11.33 0.09
N MET A 197 -20.26 -10.23 0.81
CA MET A 197 -19.48 -9.87 1.98
C MET A 197 -20.36 -9.57 3.21
N ASN A 198 -19.78 -9.70 4.41
CA ASN A 198 -20.48 -9.29 5.63
C ASN A 198 -20.69 -7.76 5.66
N PRO A 199 -21.80 -7.27 6.23
CA PRO A 199 -22.08 -5.84 6.26
C PRO A 199 -21.04 -5.02 7.01
N ILE A 200 -20.80 -3.79 6.54
CA ILE A 200 -19.98 -2.79 7.22
C ILE A 200 -20.94 -1.68 7.71
N PRO A 201 -21.41 -1.74 8.97
CA PRO A 201 -22.51 -0.91 9.44
C PRO A 201 -22.09 0.55 9.62
N ILE A 202 -22.42 1.40 8.64
CA ILE A 202 -22.11 2.83 8.67
C ILE A 202 -22.86 3.56 9.81
N GLU A 203 -24.00 3.03 10.24
CA GLU A 203 -24.82 3.63 11.29
C GLU A 203 -24.12 3.60 12.67
N PHE A 204 -23.09 2.77 12.85
CA PHE A 204 -22.29 2.75 14.09
C PHE A 204 -21.57 4.07 14.35
N TRP A 205 -21.26 4.85 13.31
CA TRP A 205 -20.64 6.17 13.43
C TRP A 205 -21.56 7.21 14.10
N LEU A 206 -22.87 6.98 14.11
CA LEU A 206 -23.84 7.86 14.77
C LEU A 206 -24.04 7.52 16.26
N LEU A 207 -23.40 6.46 16.77
CA LEU A 207 -23.52 6.08 18.17
C LEU A 207 -22.83 7.12 19.08
N PRO A 208 -23.40 7.41 20.26
CA PRO A 208 -22.71 8.25 21.24
C PRO A 208 -21.40 7.60 21.66
N TYR A 209 -20.38 8.40 21.97
CA TYR A 209 -19.06 7.91 22.40
C TYR A 209 -19.12 6.99 23.64
N ALA A 210 -20.18 7.10 24.45
CA ALA A 210 -20.41 6.22 25.60
C ALA A 210 -20.73 4.76 25.21
N ALA A 211 -21.22 4.50 23.99
CA ALA A 211 -21.53 3.16 23.52
C ALA A 211 -20.24 2.32 23.32
N PRO A 212 -20.16 1.07 23.83
CA PRO A 212 -18.93 0.27 23.76
C PRO A 212 -18.44 -0.04 22.34
N ILE A 213 -19.37 -0.14 21.38
CA ILE A 213 -19.07 -0.44 19.97
C ILE A 213 -18.88 0.81 19.10
N CYS A 214 -18.93 2.02 19.70
CA CYS A 214 -18.69 3.27 18.97
C CYS A 214 -17.31 3.25 18.30
N PRO A 215 -17.21 3.51 16.98
CA PRO A 215 -15.93 3.48 16.26
C PRO A 215 -14.87 4.46 16.79
N GLY A 216 -15.28 5.54 17.47
CA GLY A 216 -14.37 6.47 18.14
C GLY A 216 -13.49 5.83 19.22
N ARG A 217 -13.84 4.64 19.71
CA ARG A 217 -13.06 3.86 20.69
C ARG A 217 -12.12 2.82 20.06
N TRP A 218 -12.22 2.58 18.76
CA TRP A 218 -11.38 1.58 18.10
C TRP A 218 -9.98 2.12 17.88
N TRP A 219 -9.01 1.22 17.71
CA TRP A 219 -7.65 1.56 17.28
C TRP A 219 -7.69 2.47 16.04
N CYS A 220 -6.82 3.49 16.02
CA CYS A 220 -6.83 4.54 14.99
C CYS A 220 -6.78 3.96 13.57
N HIS A 221 -5.85 3.07 13.26
CA HIS A 221 -5.77 2.45 11.93
C HIS A 221 -7.03 1.66 11.57
N CYS A 222 -7.60 0.92 12.52
CA CYS A 222 -8.83 0.19 12.29
C CYS A 222 -9.98 1.15 11.92
N ARG A 223 -10.27 2.15 12.76
CA ARG A 223 -11.38 3.07 12.49
C ARG A 223 -11.16 3.90 11.23
N MET A 224 -9.92 4.32 10.94
CA MET A 224 -9.63 5.14 9.76
C MET A 224 -9.72 4.36 8.45
N VAL A 225 -9.52 3.04 8.45
CA VAL A 225 -9.81 2.20 7.29
C VAL A 225 -11.30 1.88 7.18
N TYR A 226 -11.95 1.51 8.28
CA TYR A 226 -13.37 1.15 8.26
C TYR A 226 -14.31 2.34 8.05
N LEU A 227 -13.86 3.58 8.32
CA LEU A 227 -14.63 4.81 8.04
C LEU A 227 -14.99 4.91 6.54
N PRO A 228 -14.03 5.05 5.61
CA PRO A 228 -14.33 5.12 4.18
C PRO A 228 -14.82 3.78 3.61
N MET A 229 -14.43 2.62 4.16
CA MET A 229 -15.03 1.34 3.72
C MET A 229 -16.54 1.30 4.01
N SER A 230 -16.97 1.75 5.19
CA SER A 230 -18.39 1.78 5.55
C SER A 230 -19.18 2.76 4.68
N TYR A 231 -18.57 3.90 4.32
CA TYR A 231 -19.12 4.86 3.36
C TYR A 231 -19.38 4.20 2.00
N LEU A 232 -18.34 3.64 1.38
CA LEU A 232 -18.42 3.03 0.05
C LEU A 232 -19.33 1.80 0.02
N TYR A 233 -19.35 1.01 1.11
CA TYR A 233 -20.28 -0.10 1.26
C TYR A 233 -21.74 0.38 1.32
N ALA A 234 -22.04 1.43 2.09
CA ALA A 234 -23.39 1.98 2.19
C ALA A 234 -23.85 2.63 0.86
N ARG A 235 -22.91 3.22 0.12
CA ARG A 235 -23.12 3.76 -1.23
C ARG A 235 -23.23 2.70 -2.32
N ARG A 236 -22.71 1.48 -2.05
CA ARG A 236 -22.51 0.41 -3.05
C ARG A 236 -21.68 0.89 -4.25
N THR A 237 -20.66 1.71 -3.98
CA THR A 237 -19.83 2.33 -5.01
C THR A 237 -19.09 1.28 -5.82
N THR A 238 -19.26 1.32 -7.13
CA THR A 238 -18.75 0.28 -8.03
C THR A 238 -18.27 0.90 -9.35
N ALA A 239 -17.16 0.40 -9.91
CA ALA A 239 -16.66 0.81 -11.22
C ALA A 239 -17.69 0.58 -12.34
N ALA A 240 -17.63 1.41 -13.39
CA ALA A 240 -18.37 1.17 -14.61
C ALA A 240 -18.00 -0.18 -15.23
N GLU A 241 -18.99 -0.86 -15.82
CA GLU A 241 -18.76 -2.12 -16.51
C GLU A 241 -18.06 -1.86 -17.86
N THR A 242 -16.77 -2.19 -17.92
CA THR A 242 -15.97 -2.12 -19.15
C THR A 242 -15.70 -3.52 -19.71
N PRO A 243 -15.21 -3.65 -20.96
CA PRO A 243 -14.78 -4.95 -21.49
C PRO A 243 -13.75 -5.67 -20.61
N LEU A 244 -12.87 -4.92 -19.94
CA LEU A 244 -11.89 -5.50 -19.01
C LEU A 244 -12.56 -6.03 -17.74
N ILE A 245 -13.54 -5.33 -17.18
CA ILE A 245 -14.32 -5.82 -16.03
C ILE A 245 -15.04 -7.12 -16.39
N VAL A 246 -15.66 -7.20 -17.58
CA VAL A 246 -16.31 -8.43 -18.05
C VAL A 246 -15.29 -9.57 -18.19
N GLN A 247 -14.10 -9.30 -18.73
CA GLN A 247 -13.03 -10.31 -18.80
C GLN A 247 -12.59 -10.78 -17.41
N LEU A 248 -12.37 -9.87 -16.45
CA LEU A 248 -11.96 -10.22 -15.09
C LEU A 248 -12.98 -11.11 -14.38
N ARG A 249 -14.28 -10.91 -14.63
CA ARG A 249 -15.35 -11.77 -14.09
C ARG A 249 -15.29 -13.21 -14.63
N GLU A 250 -14.76 -13.42 -15.83
CA GLU A 250 -14.54 -14.77 -16.37
C GLU A 250 -13.17 -15.35 -15.96
N GLU A 251 -12.20 -14.49 -15.67
CA GLU A 251 -10.82 -14.87 -15.34
C GLU A 251 -10.63 -15.26 -13.85
N LEU A 252 -11.35 -14.65 -12.91
CA LEU A 252 -11.09 -14.77 -11.47
C LEU A 252 -11.75 -15.98 -10.79
N TYR A 253 -12.73 -16.60 -11.44
CA TYR A 253 -13.61 -17.59 -10.81
C TYR A 253 -13.61 -18.91 -11.58
N THR A 254 -13.77 -20.01 -10.85
CA THR A 254 -13.97 -21.35 -11.42
C THR A 254 -15.45 -21.64 -11.73
N THR A 255 -16.35 -20.81 -11.22
CA THR A 255 -17.80 -20.87 -11.44
C THR A 255 -18.19 -19.70 -12.34
N PRO A 256 -19.06 -19.90 -13.36
CA PRO A 256 -19.54 -18.81 -14.19
C PRO A 256 -20.10 -17.67 -13.34
N TYR A 257 -19.69 -16.43 -13.62
CA TYR A 257 -19.96 -15.27 -12.75
C TYR A 257 -21.45 -15.08 -12.45
N SER A 258 -22.30 -15.27 -13.46
CA SER A 258 -23.76 -15.14 -13.36
C SER A 258 -24.45 -16.21 -12.50
N LYS A 259 -23.74 -17.30 -12.15
CA LYS A 259 -24.25 -18.41 -11.35
C LYS A 259 -23.73 -18.41 -9.91
N ILE A 260 -22.93 -17.42 -9.52
CA ILE A 260 -22.38 -17.32 -8.17
C ILE A 260 -23.50 -16.95 -7.19
N ASP A 261 -23.69 -17.79 -6.16
CA ASP A 261 -24.52 -17.46 -5.00
C ASP A 261 -23.74 -16.55 -4.06
N TRP A 262 -23.88 -15.23 -4.25
CA TRP A 262 -23.16 -14.23 -3.45
C TRP A 262 -23.44 -14.34 -1.95
N PRO A 263 -24.70 -14.40 -1.46
CA PRO A 263 -24.98 -14.59 -0.04
C PRO A 263 -24.23 -15.74 0.63
N ALA A 264 -24.06 -16.88 -0.04
CA ALA A 264 -23.28 -18.01 0.48
C ALA A 264 -21.80 -17.68 0.69
N GLN A 265 -21.26 -16.67 -0.02
CA GLN A 265 -19.87 -16.30 0.08
C GLN A 265 -19.57 -15.37 1.25
N LYS A 266 -20.54 -14.74 1.92
CA LYS A 266 -20.32 -13.70 2.95
C LYS A 266 -19.26 -14.08 3.99
N SER A 267 -19.37 -15.28 4.54
CA SER A 267 -18.44 -15.84 5.54
C SER A 267 -17.47 -16.89 4.99
N PHE A 268 -17.50 -17.16 3.69
CA PHE A 268 -16.53 -18.04 3.06
C PHE A 268 -15.18 -17.31 2.91
N VAL A 269 -14.13 -17.90 3.48
CA VAL A 269 -12.74 -17.47 3.29
C VAL A 269 -11.91 -18.73 3.03
N ASN A 270 -11.00 -18.68 2.06
CA ASN A 270 -10.17 -19.80 1.68
C ASN A 270 -9.24 -20.17 2.85
N LYS A 271 -8.95 -21.47 2.99
CA LYS A 271 -8.05 -21.98 4.02
C LYS A 271 -6.62 -21.44 3.90
N LEU A 272 -6.17 -21.07 2.69
CA LEU A 272 -4.84 -20.48 2.48
C LEU A 272 -4.70 -19.12 3.17
N ASP A 273 -5.80 -18.39 3.33
CA ASP A 273 -5.82 -17.04 3.90
C ASP A 273 -6.26 -17.01 5.38
N MET A 274 -6.68 -18.15 5.94
CA MET A 274 -7.35 -18.16 7.24
C MET A 274 -6.39 -18.18 8.42
N TYR A 275 -5.84 -17.01 8.75
CA TYR A 275 -5.00 -16.84 9.95
C TYR A 275 -5.83 -16.84 11.25
N ALA A 276 -6.94 -16.09 11.27
CA ALA A 276 -7.82 -15.93 12.43
C ALA A 276 -9.27 -16.26 12.07
N PRO A 277 -9.77 -17.47 12.37
CA PRO A 277 -11.15 -17.84 12.11
C PRO A 277 -12.14 -16.95 12.87
N HIS A 278 -13.32 -16.70 12.29
CA HIS A 278 -14.36 -15.94 12.97
C HIS A 278 -14.82 -16.64 14.26
N SER A 279 -14.82 -15.90 15.38
CA SER A 279 -15.37 -16.37 16.65
C SER A 279 -16.88 -16.61 16.54
N THR A 280 -17.44 -17.43 17.43
CA THR A 280 -18.90 -17.64 17.50
C THR A 280 -19.66 -16.35 17.74
N LEU A 281 -19.10 -15.45 18.56
CA LEU A 281 -19.65 -14.12 18.78
C LEU A 281 -19.69 -13.31 17.48
N LEU A 282 -18.58 -13.23 16.74
CA LEU A 282 -18.52 -12.48 15.49
C LEU A 282 -19.47 -13.05 14.42
N ARG A 283 -19.62 -14.37 14.35
CA ARG A 283 -20.60 -15.02 13.48
C ARG A 283 -22.04 -14.60 13.82
N GLY A 284 -22.38 -14.58 15.11
CA GLY A 284 -23.69 -14.09 15.58
C GLY A 284 -23.92 -12.62 15.24
N VAL A 285 -22.91 -11.77 15.49
CA VAL A 285 -22.97 -10.33 15.15
C VAL A 285 -23.16 -10.13 13.64
N ASN A 286 -22.39 -10.83 12.80
CA ASN A 286 -22.52 -10.74 11.35
C ASN A 286 -23.89 -11.21 10.85
N ALA A 287 -24.49 -12.24 11.46
CA ALA A 287 -25.84 -12.69 11.12
C ALA A 287 -26.90 -11.62 11.47
N LEU A 288 -26.79 -11.00 12.65
CA LEU A 288 -27.68 -9.90 13.07
C LEU A 288 -27.53 -8.67 12.16
N LEU A 289 -26.29 -8.28 11.83
CA LEU A 289 -26.01 -7.20 10.90
C LEU A 289 -26.53 -7.54 9.49
N GLY A 290 -26.42 -8.79 9.07
CA GLY A 290 -26.99 -9.27 7.80
C GLY A 290 -28.51 -9.09 7.75
N ALA A 291 -29.22 -9.46 8.82
CA ALA A 291 -30.65 -9.23 8.93
C ALA A 291 -30.99 -7.73 8.94
N TYR A 292 -30.24 -6.92 9.69
CA TYR A 292 -30.42 -5.47 9.73
C TYR A 292 -30.21 -4.83 8.35
N GLU A 293 -29.21 -5.24 7.59
CA GLU A 293 -28.90 -4.70 6.27
C GLU A 293 -30.09 -4.81 5.31
N HIS A 294 -30.89 -5.87 5.41
CA HIS A 294 -32.10 -6.06 4.59
C HIS A 294 -33.25 -5.11 4.94
N VAL A 295 -33.27 -4.57 6.15
CA VAL A 295 -34.36 -3.72 6.68
C VAL A 295 -33.87 -2.39 7.23
N HIS A 296 -32.67 -1.96 6.83
CA HIS A 296 -32.03 -0.77 7.37
C HIS A 296 -32.88 0.49 7.11
N SER A 297 -32.74 1.48 7.98
CA SER A 297 -33.41 2.77 7.79
C SER A 297 -32.64 3.61 6.76
N THR A 298 -33.24 3.88 5.60
CA THR A 298 -32.65 4.77 4.58
C THR A 298 -32.35 6.16 5.12
N TRP A 299 -33.21 6.69 6.00
CA TRP A 299 -33.00 7.98 6.65
C TRP A 299 -31.75 7.97 7.54
N LEU A 300 -31.60 6.93 8.39
CA LEU A 300 -30.45 6.81 9.28
C LEU A 300 -29.15 6.60 8.49
N ARG A 301 -29.22 5.79 7.43
CA ARG A 301 -28.10 5.54 6.52
C ARG A 301 -27.63 6.81 5.83
N ASN A 302 -28.55 7.61 5.28
CA ASN A 302 -28.18 8.88 4.64
C ASN A 302 -27.53 9.84 5.64
N LYS A 303 -28.05 9.93 6.87
CA LYS A 303 -27.43 10.72 7.94
C LYS A 303 -26.01 10.23 8.27
N ALA A 304 -25.82 8.91 8.31
CA ALA A 304 -24.50 8.31 8.57
C ALA A 304 -23.53 8.53 7.40
N ILE A 305 -24.00 8.47 6.15
CA ILE A 305 -23.22 8.79 4.95
C ILE A 305 -22.70 10.23 5.03
N ASP A 306 -23.55 11.20 5.34
CA ASP A 306 -23.13 12.61 5.45
C ASP A 306 -22.15 12.81 6.61
N PHE A 307 -22.45 12.25 7.80
CA PHE A 307 -21.59 12.36 8.98
C PHE A 307 -20.20 11.75 8.79
N THR A 308 -20.13 10.58 8.14
CA THR A 308 -18.86 9.91 7.85
C THR A 308 -18.06 10.64 6.79
N PHE A 309 -18.72 11.21 5.78
CA PHE A 309 -18.03 12.03 4.78
C PHE A 309 -17.43 13.30 5.37
N ASP A 310 -18.10 13.94 6.33
CA ASP A 310 -17.54 15.08 7.05
C ASP A 310 -16.28 14.69 7.84
N HIS A 311 -16.23 13.50 8.44
CA HIS A 311 -15.02 12.98 9.11
C HIS A 311 -13.89 12.66 8.12
N ILE A 312 -14.23 12.14 6.94
CA ILE A 312 -13.27 11.90 5.86
C ILE A 312 -12.65 13.23 5.43
N ARG A 313 -13.47 14.25 5.15
CA ARG A 313 -12.98 15.60 4.82
C ARG A 313 -12.13 16.20 5.93
N TYR A 314 -12.51 16.00 7.19
CA TYR A 314 -11.72 16.48 8.31
C TYR A 314 -10.32 15.85 8.36
N GLU A 315 -10.22 14.52 8.22
CA GLU A 315 -8.93 13.83 8.11
C GLU A 315 -8.11 14.36 6.92
N ASP A 316 -8.73 14.47 5.75
CA ASP A 316 -8.09 14.95 4.53
C ASP A 316 -7.48 16.36 4.74
N GLU A 317 -8.24 17.28 5.35
CA GLU A 317 -7.79 18.65 5.61
C GLU A 317 -6.68 18.71 6.67
N GLN A 318 -6.80 17.96 7.77
CA GLN A 318 -5.79 17.95 8.85
C GLN A 318 -4.46 17.32 8.41
N THR A 319 -4.52 16.33 7.53
CA THR A 319 -3.33 15.59 7.07
C THR A 319 -2.80 16.08 5.72
N LYS A 320 -3.44 17.10 5.13
CA LYS A 320 -3.14 17.59 3.77
C LYS A 320 -3.22 16.46 2.73
N TYR A 321 -4.26 15.62 2.85
CA TYR A 321 -4.61 14.52 1.94
C TYR A 321 -3.59 13.36 1.91
N ILE A 322 -2.72 13.29 2.93
CA ILE A 322 -1.79 12.16 3.13
C ILE A 322 -2.49 11.05 3.90
N ASP A 323 -3.35 11.42 4.84
CA ASP A 323 -4.05 10.57 5.80
C ASP A 323 -3.10 9.73 6.69
N ILE A 324 -3.65 9.00 7.68
CA ILE A 324 -2.82 8.20 8.60
C ILE A 324 -2.01 7.07 7.92
N GLY A 325 -2.40 6.60 6.72
CA GLY A 325 -1.72 5.52 6.03
C GLY A 325 -2.27 5.21 4.64
N PRO A 326 -1.63 4.28 3.91
CA PRO A 326 -1.86 4.05 2.48
C PRO A 326 -3.27 3.53 2.17
N VAL A 327 -3.81 2.68 3.05
CA VAL A 327 -5.13 2.05 2.84
C VAL A 327 -6.25 3.08 2.97
N ASN A 328 -6.30 3.83 4.08
CA ASN A 328 -7.33 4.84 4.22
C ASN A 328 -7.11 6.01 3.27
N LYS A 329 -5.87 6.34 2.90
CA LYS A 329 -5.60 7.35 1.87
C LYS A 329 -6.22 7.05 0.51
N THR A 330 -6.08 5.81 0.05
CA THR A 330 -6.65 5.40 -1.24
C THR A 330 -8.17 5.29 -1.20
N LEU A 331 -8.74 4.95 -0.03
CA LEU A 331 -10.18 4.89 0.18
C LEU A 331 -10.80 6.28 0.34
N ASN A 332 -10.17 7.21 1.07
CA ASN A 332 -10.63 8.59 1.20
C ASN A 332 -10.66 9.29 -0.16
N MET A 333 -9.59 9.15 -0.96
CA MET A 333 -9.57 9.62 -2.35
C MET A 333 -10.76 9.10 -3.16
N LEU A 334 -11.11 7.82 -2.99
CA LEU A 334 -12.25 7.21 -3.67
C LEU A 334 -13.60 7.72 -3.14
N CYS A 335 -13.75 7.95 -1.84
CA CYS A 335 -14.94 8.58 -1.26
C CYS A 335 -15.14 10.01 -1.78
N VAL A 336 -14.06 10.80 -1.88
CA VAL A 336 -14.10 12.14 -2.46
C VAL A 336 -14.55 12.07 -3.91
N TRP A 337 -14.05 11.11 -4.69
CA TRP A 337 -14.52 10.90 -6.05
C TRP A 337 -15.99 10.45 -6.13
N ASP A 338 -16.45 9.53 -5.29
CA ASP A 338 -17.85 9.08 -5.27
C ASP A 338 -18.82 10.24 -5.01
N ARG A 339 -18.43 11.16 -4.11
CA ARG A 339 -19.27 12.27 -3.67
C ARG A 339 -19.17 13.51 -4.54
N GLU A 340 -17.98 13.81 -5.06
CA GLU A 340 -17.65 15.09 -5.71
C GLU A 340 -17.12 14.94 -7.15
N GLY A 341 -16.91 13.72 -7.63
CA GLY A 341 -16.23 13.44 -8.90
C GLY A 341 -14.75 13.82 -8.85
N GLN A 342 -14.17 14.16 -10.00
CA GLN A 342 -12.79 14.67 -10.09
C GLN A 342 -12.71 16.15 -9.66
N SER A 343 -13.10 16.43 -8.42
CA SER A 343 -13.10 17.77 -7.82
C SER A 343 -11.67 18.27 -7.53
N PRO A 344 -11.48 19.55 -7.18
CA PRO A 344 -10.18 20.03 -6.70
C PRO A 344 -9.65 19.23 -5.50
N ASN A 345 -10.52 18.71 -4.62
CA ASN A 345 -10.10 17.87 -3.49
C ASN A 345 -9.60 16.51 -3.96
N PHE A 346 -10.23 15.94 -4.99
CA PHE A 346 -9.75 14.73 -5.63
C PHE A 346 -8.32 14.90 -6.18
N TYR A 347 -8.03 16.02 -6.83
CA TYR A 347 -6.70 16.28 -7.36
C TYR A 347 -5.65 16.56 -6.29
N LYS A 348 -6.03 17.12 -5.12
CA LYS A 348 -5.14 17.17 -3.95
C LYS A 348 -4.78 15.76 -3.45
N HIS A 349 -5.76 14.86 -3.41
CA HIS A 349 -5.52 13.44 -3.12
C HIS A 349 -4.61 12.79 -4.16
N ALA A 350 -4.83 13.07 -5.45
CA ALA A 350 -4.06 12.50 -6.54
C ALA A 350 -2.58 12.91 -6.48
N ASP A 351 -2.28 14.18 -6.14
CA ASP A 351 -0.91 14.66 -5.89
C ASP A 351 -0.21 13.86 -4.77
N ARG A 352 -0.97 13.48 -3.73
CA ARG A 352 -0.45 12.71 -2.59
C ARG A 352 -0.29 11.22 -2.85
N LEU A 353 -0.63 10.69 -4.03
CA LEU A 353 -0.33 9.30 -4.37
C LEU A 353 1.17 9.04 -4.43
N PHE A 354 1.93 10.03 -4.92
CA PHE A 354 3.37 9.90 -5.12
C PHE A 354 4.16 9.86 -3.80
N ASP A 355 3.63 10.46 -2.74
CA ASP A 355 4.18 10.39 -1.37
C ASP A 355 4.24 8.94 -0.83
N TYR A 356 3.46 8.03 -1.41
CA TYR A 356 3.41 6.62 -1.04
C TYR A 356 4.14 5.71 -2.02
N LEU A 357 4.68 6.21 -3.14
CA LEU A 357 5.32 5.38 -4.15
C LEU A 357 6.84 5.44 -4.04
N TRP A 358 7.44 4.27 -3.84
CA TRP A 358 8.88 4.13 -3.65
C TRP A 358 9.52 3.27 -4.73
N LEU A 359 10.55 3.79 -5.39
CA LEU A 359 11.34 3.06 -6.37
C LEU A 359 12.55 2.41 -5.70
N ALA A 360 12.75 1.12 -5.94
CA ALA A 360 13.88 0.32 -5.46
C ALA A 360 14.40 -0.62 -6.57
N GLU A 361 15.38 -1.47 -6.23
CA GLU A 361 16.02 -2.39 -7.18
C GLU A 361 15.07 -3.42 -7.79
N ASP A 362 13.95 -3.70 -7.15
CA ASP A 362 12.93 -4.67 -7.56
C ASP A 362 11.73 -4.02 -8.28
N GLY A 363 11.57 -2.71 -8.22
CA GLY A 363 10.50 -1.97 -8.89
C GLY A 363 9.95 -0.84 -8.02
N MET A 364 8.80 -0.30 -8.44
CA MET A 364 8.07 0.69 -7.66
C MET A 364 6.98 0.04 -6.83
N LYS A 365 7.01 0.25 -5.52
CA LYS A 365 6.05 -0.28 -4.55
C LYS A 365 5.31 0.83 -3.82
N MET A 366 4.26 0.45 -3.09
CA MET A 366 3.56 1.36 -2.19
C MET A 366 4.06 1.16 -0.76
N GLN A 367 4.50 2.25 -0.13
CA GLN A 367 5.03 2.30 1.23
C GLN A 367 3.92 2.05 2.26
N GLY A 368 4.27 1.47 3.42
CA GLY A 368 3.35 1.20 4.53
C GLY A 368 2.80 2.44 5.24
N TYR A 369 3.50 3.57 5.09
CA TYR A 369 3.13 4.95 5.44
C TYR A 369 3.69 5.86 4.35
N ASN A 370 3.60 7.19 4.44
CA ASN A 370 4.32 8.10 3.52
C ASN A 370 5.86 8.11 3.74
N GLY A 371 6.38 7.18 4.53
CA GLY A 371 7.78 6.95 4.86
C GLY A 371 7.97 6.67 6.37
N SER A 372 9.23 6.48 6.78
CA SER A 372 9.67 6.28 8.17
C SER A 372 10.65 7.37 8.64
N GLN A 373 10.59 8.54 8.01
CA GLN A 373 11.60 9.60 8.06
C GLN A 373 11.96 10.05 9.47
N LEU A 374 10.95 10.40 10.28
CA LEU A 374 11.14 10.84 11.66
C LEU A 374 11.67 9.71 12.54
N TRP A 375 11.16 8.50 12.34
CA TRP A 375 11.54 7.31 13.10
C TRP A 375 13.01 6.97 12.87
N ASP A 376 13.43 6.87 11.61
CA ASP A 376 14.79 6.50 11.23
C ASP A 376 15.80 7.59 11.63
N THR A 377 15.42 8.87 11.49
CA THR A 377 16.28 9.99 11.89
C THR A 377 16.47 10.02 13.41
N ALA A 378 15.39 9.87 14.19
CA ALA A 378 15.47 9.89 15.64
C ALA A 378 16.32 8.73 16.20
N PHE A 379 16.22 7.53 15.61
CA PHE A 379 17.08 6.41 16.01
C PHE A 379 18.52 6.58 15.56
N THR A 380 18.75 7.14 14.38
CA THR A 380 20.11 7.42 13.90
C THR A 380 20.81 8.43 14.82
N ILE A 381 20.13 9.51 15.22
CA ILE A 381 20.63 10.49 16.18
C ILE A 381 21.00 9.82 17.51
N GLN A 382 20.09 9.02 18.07
CA GLN A 382 20.34 8.30 19.33
C GLN A 382 21.55 7.37 19.21
N ALA A 383 21.65 6.60 18.13
CA ALA A 383 22.79 5.71 17.89
C ALA A 383 24.12 6.47 17.74
N MET A 384 24.13 7.64 17.10
CA MET A 384 25.33 8.48 16.99
C MET A 384 25.78 9.05 18.35
N ILE A 385 24.83 9.40 19.22
CA ILE A 385 25.11 9.91 20.56
C ILE A 385 25.62 8.78 21.47
N GLU A 386 24.92 7.65 21.54
CA GLU A 386 25.28 6.53 22.42
C GLU A 386 26.63 5.89 22.08
N THR A 387 27.01 5.91 20.80
CA THR A 387 28.32 5.41 20.36
C THR A 387 29.45 6.43 20.54
N GLY A 388 29.15 7.66 20.99
CA GLY A 388 30.13 8.73 21.18
C GLY A 388 30.73 9.27 19.88
N ILE A 389 30.09 9.00 18.73
CA ILE A 389 30.63 9.36 17.41
C ILE A 389 30.03 10.66 16.84
N ALA A 390 28.96 11.17 17.44
CA ALA A 390 28.26 12.37 16.97
C ALA A 390 29.20 13.56 16.69
N THR A 391 30.20 13.81 17.55
CA THR A 391 31.15 14.92 17.38
C THR A 391 32.11 14.75 16.20
N GLN A 392 32.25 13.54 15.64
CA GLN A 392 33.06 13.27 14.45
C GLN A 392 32.30 13.59 13.16
N PHE A 393 30.97 13.73 13.23
CA PHE A 393 30.09 14.02 12.09
C PHE A 393 29.19 15.25 12.38
N PRO A 394 29.78 16.43 12.68
CA PRO A 394 29.02 17.58 13.16
C PRO A 394 28.00 18.10 12.15
N GLU A 395 28.30 18.05 10.85
CA GLU A 395 27.37 18.51 9.81
C GLU A 395 26.16 17.58 9.66
N THR A 396 26.38 16.26 9.71
CA THR A 396 25.29 15.27 9.71
C THR A 396 24.34 15.50 10.89
N MET A 397 24.91 15.70 12.09
CA MET A 397 24.11 15.99 13.29
C MET A 397 23.38 17.33 13.19
N ARG A 398 24.00 18.36 12.61
CA ARG A 398 23.37 19.67 12.39
C ARG A 398 22.16 19.56 11.47
N LEU A 399 22.29 18.87 10.35
CA LEU A 399 21.19 18.64 9.41
C LEU A 399 20.08 17.78 10.02
N ALA A 400 20.45 16.70 10.73
CA ALA A 400 19.47 15.84 11.39
C ALA A 400 18.69 16.58 12.48
N ASN A 401 19.35 17.46 13.24
CA ASN A 401 18.67 18.32 14.21
C ASN A 401 17.77 19.36 13.52
N HIS A 402 18.25 19.97 12.44
CA HIS A 402 17.45 20.91 11.66
C HIS A 402 16.18 20.27 11.06
N TYR A 403 16.23 18.98 10.71
CA TYR A 403 15.05 18.23 10.26
C TYR A 403 14.02 17.99 11.39
N LEU A 404 14.50 17.80 12.63
CA LEU A 404 13.62 17.58 13.79
C LEU A 404 12.98 18.87 14.30
N ASP A 405 13.67 20.00 14.17
CA ASP A 405 13.20 21.35 14.53
C ASP A 405 12.07 21.84 13.60
#